data_AF-A0A7C5GA75-F1
#
_entry.id   AF-A0A7C5GA75-F1
#
_cell.length_a   1.000
_cell.length_b   1.000
_cell.length_c   1.000
_cell.angle_alpha   90.00
_cell.angle_beta   90.00
_cell.angle_gamma   90.00
#
_symmetry.space_group_name_H-M   'P 1'
#
loop_
_entity.id
_entity.type
_entity.pdbx_description
1 polymer ?
#
loop_
_entity_poly.entity_id
_entity_poly.type
_entity_poly.pdbx_seq_one_letter_code
_entity_poly.pdbx_strand_id
1 'polypeptide(L)'
;FPVCGLKHDDKVSFAGSENVDGEKYYVVEQKSGDKSTVYFFNAKTFLLDRVEINVSANGRQQKIIQKFLDYKPHDGVLLPEKIKMSGAMPMEIEFNLTKAIGNGDVAPDVFKVD
;
A
#
# COMPACT_ATOMS: atom_id res chain seq x y z
N PHE A 1 3.44 -3.93 -7.72
CA PHE A 1 2.14 -3.23 -7.70
C PHE A 1 1.19 -4.05 -6.82
N PRO A 2 0.45 -3.48 -5.85
CA PRO A 2 0.20 -2.07 -5.53
C PRO A 2 1.34 -1.33 -4.81
N VAL A 3 2.44 -2.01 -4.52
CA VAL A 3 3.67 -1.38 -4.01
C VAL A 3 4.72 -1.31 -5.12
N CYS A 4 5.43 -0.18 -5.22
CA CYS A 4 6.60 0.02 -6.06
C CYS A 4 7.81 0.32 -5.16
N GLY A 5 9.01 -0.10 -5.55
CA GLY A 5 10.26 0.31 -4.88
C GLY A 5 10.76 -0.55 -3.71
N LEU A 6 10.03 -1.58 -3.24
CA LEU A 6 10.49 -2.38 -2.08
C LEU A 6 11.77 -3.21 -2.34
N LYS A 7 12.03 -3.64 -3.58
CA LYS A 7 13.08 -4.62 -3.90
C LYS A 7 14.51 -4.04 -3.89
N HIS A 8 14.66 -2.71 -3.78
CA HIS A 8 15.93 -2.01 -3.97
C HIS A 8 16.16 -0.88 -2.96
N ASP A 9 15.45 -0.89 -1.84
CA ASP A 9 15.60 0.10 -0.76
C ASP A 9 16.25 -0.60 0.44
N ASP A 10 17.44 -0.14 0.83
CA ASP A 10 18.22 -0.64 1.96
C ASP A 10 17.54 -0.40 3.32
N LYS A 11 16.49 0.42 3.32
CA LYS A 11 15.68 0.72 4.50
C LYS A 11 14.44 -0.17 4.61
N VAL A 12 14.30 -1.17 3.73
CA VAL A 12 13.24 -2.17 3.77
C VAL A 12 13.74 -3.44 4.46
N SER A 13 12.97 -3.95 5.41
CA SER A 13 13.25 -5.19 6.13
C SER A 13 12.04 -6.11 6.18
N PHE A 14 12.27 -7.41 6.13
CA PHE A 14 11.25 -8.40 6.41
C PHE A 14 11.13 -8.60 7.92
N ALA A 15 10.00 -8.21 8.51
CA ALA A 15 9.76 -8.29 9.95
C ALA A 15 9.27 -9.68 10.40
N GLY A 16 8.79 -10.51 9.46
CA GLY A 16 8.37 -11.87 9.73
C GLY A 16 6.92 -12.12 9.31
N SER A 17 6.22 -12.95 10.08
CA SER A 17 4.80 -13.23 9.84
C SER A 17 3.97 -13.00 11.10
N GLU A 18 2.79 -12.42 10.92
CA GLU A 18 1.83 -12.14 11.99
C GLU A 18 0.48 -12.81 11.69
N ASN A 19 -0.25 -13.20 12.73
CA ASN A 19 -1.64 -13.65 12.61
C ASN A 19 -2.55 -12.52 13.11
N VAL A 20 -3.49 -12.08 12.27
CA VAL A 20 -4.47 -11.06 12.61
C VAL A 20 -5.85 -11.57 12.19
N ASP A 21 -6.79 -11.61 13.13
CA ASP A 21 -8.18 -12.05 12.91
C ASP A 21 -8.31 -13.43 12.23
N GLY A 22 -7.37 -14.33 12.52
CA GLY A 22 -7.33 -15.68 11.95
C GLY A 22 -6.65 -15.79 10.58
N GLU A 23 -6.25 -14.68 9.98
CA GLU A 23 -5.50 -14.64 8.73
C GLU A 23 -4.00 -14.42 9.00
N LYS A 24 -3.15 -15.13 8.26
CA LYS A 24 -1.69 -14.99 8.36
C LYS A 24 -1.20 -13.96 7.36
N TYR A 25 -0.28 -13.09 7.79
CA TYR A 25 0.31 -12.03 6.99
C TYR A 25 1.83 -12.09 7.02
N TYR A 26 2.46 -11.79 5.90
CA TYR A 26 3.88 -11.44 5.82
C TYR A 26 4.03 -9.94 6.04
N VAL A 27 4.88 -9.56 6.99
CA VAL A 27 5.08 -8.17 7.41
C VAL A 27 6.41 -7.65 6.88
N VAL A 28 6.35 -6.55 6.15
CA VAL A 28 7.51 -5.85 5.61
C VAL A 28 7.51 -4.44 6.18
N GLU A 29 8.62 -4.01 6.75
CA GLU A 29 8.81 -2.66 7.28
C GLU A 29 9.71 -1.84 6.37
N GLN A 30 9.44 -0.54 6.29
CA GLN A 30 10.28 0.45 5.62
C GLN A 30 10.41 1.69 6.51
N LYS A 31 11.63 2.07 6.85
CA LYS A 31 11.89 3.26 7.69
C LYS A 31 12.54 4.36 6.86
N SER A 32 12.06 5.59 6.98
CA SER A 32 12.67 6.76 6.32
C SER A 32 12.52 7.99 7.19
N GLY A 33 13.60 8.36 7.89
CA GLY A 33 13.56 9.43 8.89
C GLY A 33 12.50 9.13 9.97
N ASP A 34 11.62 10.10 10.21
CA ASP A 34 10.54 9.99 11.21
C ASP A 34 9.29 9.22 10.72
N LYS A 35 9.36 8.66 9.51
CA LYS A 35 8.28 7.86 8.92
C LYS A 35 8.65 6.38 8.97
N SER A 36 7.74 5.57 9.50
CA SER A 36 7.76 4.11 9.37
C SER A 36 6.55 3.65 8.57
N THR A 37 6.75 2.79 7.59
CA THR A 37 5.69 2.18 6.78
C THR A 37 5.72 0.68 6.96
N VAL A 38 4.59 0.08 7.31
CA VAL A 38 4.45 -1.36 7.52
C VAL A 38 3.45 -1.89 6.49
N TYR A 39 3.88 -2.87 5.70
CA TYR A 39 3.08 -3.52 4.67
C TYR A 39 2.67 -4.91 5.16
N PHE A 40 1.38 -5.21 5.08
CA PHE A 40 0.82 -6.50 5.43
C PHE A 40 0.37 -7.22 4.16
N PHE A 41 1.08 -8.29 3.78
CA PHE A 41 0.72 -9.12 2.64
C PHE A 41 0.05 -10.40 3.14
N ASN A 42 -1.18 -10.70 2.70
CA ASN A 42 -1.86 -11.93 3.09
C ASN A 42 -1.03 -13.15 2.64
N ALA A 43 -0.72 -14.07 3.54
CA ALA A 43 0.21 -15.16 3.28
C ALA A 43 -0.35 -16.24 2.34
N LYS A 44 -1.68 -16.28 2.14
CA LYS A 44 -2.35 -17.21 1.23
C LYS A 44 -2.45 -16.65 -0.18
N THR A 45 -2.77 -15.37 -0.34
CA THR A 45 -2.98 -14.75 -1.66
C THR A 45 -1.77 -13.95 -2.14
N PHE A 46 -0.83 -13.64 -1.26
CA PHE A 46 0.29 -12.72 -1.47
C PHE A 46 -0.12 -11.28 -1.84
N LEU A 47 -1.41 -10.96 -1.73
CA LEU A 47 -1.93 -9.62 -2.01
C LEU A 47 -1.71 -8.72 -0.79
N LEU A 48 -1.50 -7.43 -1.05
CA LEU A 48 -1.42 -6.42 -0.01
C LEU A 48 -2.81 -6.24 0.62
N ASP A 49 -2.91 -6.40 1.93
CA ASP A 49 -4.15 -6.19 2.69
C ASP A 49 -4.24 -4.77 3.19
N ARG A 50 -3.17 -4.31 3.84
CA ARG A 50 -3.07 -2.96 4.36
C ARG A 50 -1.66 -2.44 4.42
N VAL A 51 -1.57 -1.11 4.45
CA VAL A 51 -0.36 -0.37 4.76
C VAL A 51 -0.64 0.51 5.96
N GLU A 52 0.24 0.43 6.96
CA GLU A 52 0.24 1.31 8.11
C GLU A 52 1.40 2.28 8.01
N ILE A 53 1.10 3.57 7.95
CA ILE A 53 2.08 4.64 7.88
C ILE A 53 2.06 5.35 9.23
N ASN A 54 3.15 5.22 9.97
CA ASN A 54 3.37 5.90 11.22
C ASN A 54 4.32 7.09 10.95
N VAL A 55 3.83 8.30 11.21
CA VAL A 55 4.62 9.53 11.09
C VAL A 55 4.77 10.14 12.48
N SER A 56 6.01 10.38 12.89
CA SER A 56 6.31 11.17 14.08
C SER A 56 6.72 12.58 13.65
N ALA A 57 5.89 13.58 13.90
CA ALA A 57 6.22 14.97 13.56
C ALA A 57 5.85 15.89 14.72
N ASN A 58 6.75 16.80 15.10
CA ASN A 58 6.52 17.80 16.15
C ASN A 58 6.03 17.19 17.48
N GLY A 59 6.58 16.03 17.88
CA GLY A 59 6.20 15.34 19.11
C GLY A 59 4.83 14.65 19.08
N ARG A 60 4.13 14.64 17.94
CA ARG A 60 2.87 13.92 17.74
C ARG A 60 3.09 12.70 16.87
N GLN A 61 2.50 11.59 17.26
CA GLN A 61 2.43 10.39 16.43
C GLN A 61 1.10 10.38 15.68
N GLN A 62 1.17 10.20 14.36
CA GLN A 62 0.01 10.01 13.51
C GLN A 62 0.13 8.66 12.80
N LYS A 63 -0.91 7.82 12.95
CA LYS A 63 -1.04 6.55 12.25
C LYS A 63 -2.07 6.69 11.15
N ILE A 64 -1.66 6.49 9.90
CA ILE A 64 -2.52 6.44 8.72
C ILE A 64 -2.61 4.97 8.28
N ILE A 65 -3.82 4.49 8.04
CA ILE A 65 -4.04 3.11 7.58
C ILE A 65 -4.69 3.17 6.20
N GLN A 66 -4.13 2.46 5.23
CA GLN A 66 -4.72 2.21 3.92
C GLN A 66 -5.08 0.74 3.81
N LYS A 67 -6.36 0.41 3.64
CA LYS A 67 -6.85 -0.95 3.39
C LYS A 67 -7.15 -1.13 1.91
N PHE A 68 -6.65 -2.21 1.32
CA PHE A 68 -6.81 -2.55 -0.09
C PHE A 68 -7.81 -3.70 -0.20
N LEU A 69 -8.89 -3.46 -0.94
CA LEU A 69 -10.10 -4.29 -0.89
C LEU A 69 -10.55 -4.66 -2.30
N ASP A 70 -11.39 -5.69 -2.37
CA ASP A 70 -12.14 -6.07 -3.56
C ASP A 70 -11.25 -6.34 -4.78
N TYR A 71 -10.16 -7.11 -4.61
CA TYR A 71 -9.23 -7.40 -5.70
C TYR A 71 -9.91 -8.10 -6.89
N LYS A 72 -9.71 -7.56 -8.10
CA LYS A 72 -10.21 -8.12 -9.36
C LYS A 72 -9.13 -8.17 -10.43
N PRO A 73 -9.23 -9.12 -11.40
CA PRO A 73 -8.29 -9.19 -12.51
C PRO A 73 -8.55 -8.07 -13.51
N HIS A 74 -7.47 -7.39 -13.90
CA HIS A 74 -7.38 -6.44 -15.00
C HIS A 74 -6.15 -6.80 -15.83
N ASP A 75 -6.34 -7.22 -17.08
CA ASP A 75 -5.28 -7.58 -18.01
C ASP A 75 -4.22 -8.54 -17.41
N GLY A 76 -4.69 -9.55 -16.65
CA GLY A 76 -3.84 -10.57 -16.03
C GLY A 76 -3.21 -10.17 -14.69
N VAL A 77 -3.49 -8.97 -14.17
CA VAL A 77 -3.01 -8.50 -12.86
C VAL A 77 -4.18 -8.27 -11.92
N LEU A 78 -4.06 -8.71 -10.66
CA LEU A 78 -5.06 -8.42 -9.64
C LEU A 78 -4.86 -7.00 -9.08
N LEU A 79 -5.85 -6.13 -9.25
CA LEU A 79 -5.87 -4.77 -8.72
C LEU A 79 -6.96 -4.62 -7.66
N PRO A 80 -6.72 -3.86 -6.58
CA PRO A 80 -7.75 -3.54 -5.60
C PRO A 80 -8.76 -2.57 -6.23
N GLU A 81 -10.05 -2.93 -6.20
CA GLU A 81 -11.12 -2.06 -6.70
C GLU A 81 -11.46 -0.94 -5.72
N LYS A 82 -11.06 -1.09 -4.46
CA LYS A 82 -11.35 -0.14 -3.40
C LYS A 82 -10.15 0.04 -2.48
N ILE A 83 -9.88 1.29 -2.10
CA ILE A 83 -8.91 1.64 -1.06
C ILE A 83 -9.61 2.50 -0.01
N LYS A 84 -9.56 2.08 1.26
CA LYS A 84 -10.04 2.87 2.40
C LYS A 84 -8.87 3.44 3.17
N MET A 85 -8.84 4.76 3.34
CA MET A 85 -7.81 5.47 4.08
C MET A 85 -8.38 6.13 5.33
N SER A 86 -7.79 5.83 6.49
CA SER A 86 -8.17 6.39 7.78
C SER A 86 -6.97 6.94 8.54
N GLY A 87 -7.22 7.79 9.54
CA GLY A 87 -6.17 8.39 10.40
C GLY A 87 -5.42 9.59 9.80
N ALA A 88 -5.62 9.88 8.51
CA ALA A 88 -5.12 11.12 7.88
C ALA A 88 -5.98 12.35 8.24
N MET A 89 -7.29 12.15 8.35
CA MET A 89 -8.33 13.16 8.62
C MET A 89 -9.37 12.57 9.60
N PRO A 90 -10.26 13.38 10.21
CA PRO A 90 -11.30 12.87 11.11
C PRO A 90 -12.28 11.88 10.45
N MET A 91 -12.47 12.01 9.13
CA MET A 91 -13.33 11.14 8.33
C MET A 91 -12.49 10.15 7.50
N GLU A 92 -13.03 8.96 7.27
CA GLU A 92 -12.45 7.98 6.33
C GLU A 92 -12.63 8.48 4.89
N ILE A 93 -11.60 8.28 4.07
CA ILE A 93 -11.62 8.55 2.62
C ILE A 93 -11.66 7.21 1.91
N GLU A 94 -12.61 7.05 0.99
CA GLU A 94 -12.73 5.87 0.14
C GLU A 94 -12.42 6.21 -1.31
N PHE A 95 -11.51 5.45 -1.91
CA PHE A 95 -11.17 5.50 -3.32
C PHE A 95 -11.74 4.27 -4.01
N ASN A 96 -12.47 4.47 -5.11
CA ASN A 96 -13.03 3.39 -5.92
C ASN A 96 -12.40 3.42 -7.31
N LEU A 97 -11.89 2.28 -7.77
CA LEU A 97 -11.34 2.11 -9.12
C LEU A 97 -12.49 2.05 -10.12
N THR A 98 -12.54 3.02 -11.02
CA THR A 98 -13.58 3.09 -12.06
C THR A 98 -13.14 2.49 -13.38
N LYS A 99 -11.83 2.53 -13.67
CA LYS A 99 -11.25 2.03 -14.92
C LYS A 99 -9.77 1.73 -14.72
N ALA A 100 -9.33 0.58 -15.21
CA ALA A 100 -7.93 0.25 -15.41
C ALA A 100 -7.72 -0.21 -16.86
N ILE A 101 -6.63 0.22 -17.48
CA ILE A 101 -6.18 -0.26 -18.80
C ILE A 101 -4.72 -0.69 -18.60
N GLY A 102 -4.45 -1.98 -18.74
CA GLY A 102 -3.10 -2.52 -18.75
C GLY A 102 -2.49 -2.40 -20.14
N ASN A 103 -1.18 -2.12 -20.20
CA ASN A 103 -0.40 -2.03 -21.45
C ASN A 103 -1.02 -1.11 -22.53
N GLY A 104 -1.78 -0.09 -22.12
CA GLY A 104 -2.31 0.92 -23.04
C GLY A 104 -1.22 1.88 -23.49
N ASP A 105 -1.44 2.55 -24.62
CA ASP A 105 -0.54 3.58 -25.12
C ASP A 105 -0.53 4.80 -24.17
N VAL A 106 0.66 5.20 -23.73
CA VAL A 106 0.86 6.41 -22.93
C VAL A 106 1.91 7.27 -23.62
N ALA A 107 1.54 8.50 -23.98
CA ALA A 107 2.45 9.42 -24.66
C ALA A 107 3.66 9.76 -23.76
N PRO A 108 4.91 9.74 -24.28
CA PRO A 108 6.11 10.03 -23.48
C PRO A 108 6.09 11.40 -22.79
N ASP A 109 5.42 12.36 -23.41
CA ASP A 109 5.32 13.74 -22.91
C ASP A 109 4.59 13.84 -21.57
N VAL A 110 3.75 12.85 -21.22
CA VAL A 110 3.07 12.78 -19.91
C VAL A 110 4.06 12.62 -18.75
N PHE A 111 5.27 12.13 -19.02
CA PHE A 111 6.31 11.92 -18.01
C PHE A 111 7.35 13.06 -17.94
N LYS A 112 7.18 14.13 -18.72
CA LYS A 112 8.06 15.30 -18.63
C LYS A 112 7.73 16.10 -17.36
N VAL A 113 8.77 16.54 -16.68
CA VAL A 113 8.67 17.47 -15.55
C VAL A 113 9.08 18.85 -16.10
N ASP A 114 8.16 19.81 -16.07
CA ASP A 114 8.46 21.23 -16.33
C ASP A 114 9.20 21.87 -15.15
#